data_AF-A0A6N6L0Q0-F1
#
_entry.id   AF-A0A6N6L0Q0-F1
#
_cell.length_a   1.000
_cell.length_b   1.000
_cell.length_c   1.000
_cell.angle_alpha   90.00
_cell.angle_beta   90.00
_cell.angle_gamma   90.00
#
_symmetry.space_group_name_H-M   'P 1'
#
loop_
_entity.id
_entity.type
_entity.pdbx_description
1 polymer ?
#
loop_
_entity_poly.entity_id
_entity_poly.type
_entity_poly.pdbx_seq_one_letter_code
_entity_poly.pdbx_strand_id
1 'polypeptide(L)'
;MNLPPYVEDEIRSLVEDGRKIEAIKRVRELSGAGLKEAKDYIDYMAKQPAFGDQESTLLSFEEVMRDHEGELRDMLRNKGKIQAIKRVRQLTGTGLKEAKDFIENIEKDILL
;
A
#
# COMPACT_ATOMS: atom_id res chain seq x y z
N MET A 1 14.90 -11.80 -11.56
CA MET A 1 14.68 -12.51 -10.29
C MET A 1 13.24 -13.00 -10.31
N ASN A 2 12.95 -14.22 -9.84
CA ASN A 2 11.58 -14.75 -9.83
C ASN A 2 11.23 -15.12 -8.39
N LEU A 3 10.46 -14.26 -7.72
CA LEU A 3 9.94 -14.50 -6.38
C LEU A 3 8.47 -14.91 -6.47
N PRO A 4 7.98 -15.77 -5.57
CA PRO A 4 6.55 -16.08 -5.53
C PRO A 4 5.72 -14.80 -5.28
N PRO A 5 4.52 -14.65 -5.89
CA PRO A 5 3.72 -13.43 -5.76
C PRO A 5 3.43 -13.03 -4.30
N TYR A 6 3.12 -14.00 -3.44
CA TYR A 6 2.86 -13.74 -2.01
C TYR A 6 4.08 -13.19 -1.25
N VAL A 7 5.30 -13.47 -1.73
CA VAL A 7 6.55 -12.95 -1.17
C VAL A 7 6.78 -11.52 -1.64
N GLU A 8 6.50 -11.22 -2.91
CA GLU A 8 6.60 -9.86 -3.43
C GLU A 8 5.63 -8.91 -2.71
N ASP A 9 4.42 -9.38 -2.38
CA ASP A 9 3.45 -8.62 -1.59
C ASP A 9 3.94 -8.36 -0.16
N GLU A 10 4.54 -9.36 0.50
CA GLU A 10 5.17 -9.20 1.81
C GLU A 10 6.32 -8.19 1.76
N ILE A 11 7.21 -8.33 0.77
CA ILE A 11 8.34 -7.41 0.54
C ILE A 11 7.83 -6.00 0.29
N ARG A 12 6.78 -5.84 -0.52
CA ARG A 12 6.16 -4.55 -0.81
C ARG A 12 5.63 -3.90 0.46
N SER A 13 4.92 -4.67 1.29
CA SER A 13 4.45 -4.19 2.59
C SER A 13 5.62 -3.76 3.49
N LEU A 14 6.70 -4.55 3.54
CA LEU A 14 7.89 -4.18 4.31
C LEU A 14 8.55 -2.90 3.80
N VAL A 15 8.58 -2.69 2.48
CA VAL A 15 9.11 -1.47 1.86
C VAL A 15 8.24 -0.26 2.18
N GLU A 16 6.92 -0.40 2.09
CA GLU A 16 5.93 0.63 2.45
C GLU A 16 6.00 1.01 3.93
N ASP A 17 6.20 0.03 4.82
CA ASP A 17 6.35 0.23 6.26
C ASP A 17 7.71 0.84 6.64
N GLY A 18 8.58 1.13 5.67
CA GLY A 18 9.93 1.64 5.90
C GLY A 18 10.92 0.59 6.44
N ARG A 19 10.50 -0.68 6.53
CA ARG A 19 11.29 -1.83 7.01
C ARG A 19 12.21 -2.39 5.90
N LYS A 20 12.94 -1.50 5.21
CA LYS A 20 13.79 -1.86 4.06
C LYS A 20 14.85 -2.93 4.37
N ILE A 21 15.49 -2.87 5.54
CA ILE A 21 16.50 -3.87 5.92
C ILE A 21 15.90 -5.28 6.02
N GLU A 22 14.67 -5.37 6.51
CA GLU A 22 13.96 -6.64 6.63
C GLU A 22 13.50 -7.16 5.27
N ALA A 23 13.01 -6.26 4.41
CA ALA A 23 12.72 -6.56 3.01
C ALA A 23 13.96 -7.12 2.28
N ILE A 24 15.12 -6.48 2.45
CA ILE A 24 16.40 -6.95 1.88
C ILE A 24 16.76 -8.33 2.42
N LYS A 25 16.60 -8.58 3.72
CA LYS A 25 16.86 -9.91 4.31
C LYS A 25 15.94 -10.96 3.69
N ARG A 26 14.65 -10.68 3.55
CA ARG A 26 13.69 -11.63 2.96
C ARG A 26 14.00 -11.98 1.52
N VAL A 27 14.32 -10.98 0.71
CA VAL A 27 14.76 -11.19 -0.66
C VAL A 27 15.96 -12.15 -0.70
N ARG A 28 16.97 -11.92 0.15
CA ARG A 28 18.18 -12.76 0.18
C ARG A 28 17.91 -14.19 0.62
N GLU A 29 17.09 -14.40 1.65
CA GLU A 29 16.78 -15.72 2.19
C GLU A 29 16.05 -16.61 1.17
N LEU A 30 15.13 -16.01 0.41
CA LEU A 30 14.25 -16.77 -0.48
C LEU A 30 14.85 -16.97 -1.88
N SER A 31 15.70 -16.05 -2.33
CA SER A 31 16.28 -16.12 -3.66
C SER A 31 17.76 -16.49 -3.72
N GLY A 32 18.47 -16.43 -2.58
CA GLY A 32 19.93 -16.53 -2.53
C GLY A 32 20.69 -15.32 -3.10
N ALA A 33 20.04 -14.16 -3.26
CA ALA A 33 20.68 -12.98 -3.86
C ALA A 33 21.80 -12.39 -2.98
N GLY A 34 22.79 -11.76 -3.63
CA GLY A 34 23.81 -10.98 -2.95
C GLY A 34 23.22 -9.73 -2.28
N LEU A 35 23.94 -9.17 -1.30
CA LEU A 35 23.50 -7.97 -0.56
C LEU A 35 23.21 -6.78 -1.50
N LYS A 36 24.05 -6.61 -2.53
CA LYS A 36 23.88 -5.55 -3.53
C LYS A 36 22.61 -5.76 -4.35
N GLU A 37 22.40 -6.96 -4.89
CA GLU A 37 21.23 -7.28 -5.72
C GLU A 37 19.92 -7.12 -4.94
N ALA A 38 19.89 -7.61 -3.70
CA ALA A 38 18.72 -7.47 -2.84
C ALA A 38 18.44 -6.01 -2.48
N LYS A 39 19.49 -5.22 -2.22
CA LYS A 39 19.34 -3.77 -2.00
C LYS A 39 18.80 -3.07 -3.24
N ASP A 40 19.38 -3.33 -4.40
CA ASP A 40 18.99 -2.69 -5.66
C ASP A 40 17.52 -3.03 -6.02
N TYR A 41 17.08 -4.27 -5.78
CA TYR A 41 15.69 -4.69 -5.94
C TYR A 41 14.73 -3.93 -5.01
N ILE A 42 15.09 -3.79 -3.74
CA ILE A 42 14.29 -3.04 -2.76
C ILE A 42 14.28 -1.54 -3.05
N ASP A 43 15.41 -0.97 -3.45
CA ASP A 43 15.49 0.44 -3.83
C ASP A 43 14.71 0.72 -5.12
N TYR A 44 14.65 -0.24 -6.06
CA TYR A 44 13.79 -0.17 -7.23
C TYR A 44 12.31 -0.25 -6.85
N MET A 45 11.90 -1.21 -6.02
CA MET A 45 10.53 -1.29 -5.48
C MET A 45 10.12 -0.03 -4.72
N ALA A 46 11.02 0.56 -3.94
CA ALA A 46 10.75 1.79 -3.20
C ALA A 46 10.65 3.04 -4.10
N LYS A 47 11.20 2.97 -5.32
CA LYS A 47 11.10 4.01 -6.36
C LYS A 47 9.89 3.81 -7.26
N GLN A 48 9.41 2.58 -7.39
CA GLN A 48 8.15 2.33 -8.07
C GLN A 48 7.00 2.82 -7.18
N PRO A 49 6.12 3.71 -7.68
CA PRO A 49 4.84 3.94 -7.01
C PRO A 49 4.10 2.61 -6.90
N ALA A 50 3.42 2.38 -5.77
CA ALA A 50 2.72 1.14 -5.50
C ALA A 50 1.67 0.86 -6.60
N PHE A 51 1.96 -0.14 -7.44
CA PHE A 51 1.11 -0.71 -8.49
C PHE A 51 0.46 0.25 -9.53
N GLY A 52 0.90 0.10 -10.78
CA GLY A 52 -0.01 -0.26 -11.86
C GLY A 52 -0.38 0.82 -12.87
N ASP A 53 0.55 1.16 -13.77
CA ASP A 53 0.21 1.70 -15.11
C ASP A 53 -0.46 0.62 -15.99
N GLN A 54 -1.53 -0.02 -15.50
CA GLN A 54 -2.49 -0.69 -16.38
C GLN A 54 -3.73 0.17 -16.47
N GLU A 55 -3.70 1.00 -17.50
CA GLU A 55 -4.74 1.84 -18.08
C GLU A 55 -5.99 1.06 -18.54
N SER A 56 -6.41 -0.03 -17.87
CA SER A 56 -7.53 -0.80 -18.39
C SER A 56 -8.34 -1.54 -17.35
N THR A 57 -9.60 -1.12 -17.31
CA THR A 57 -10.74 -1.63 -16.53
C THR A 57 -10.68 -1.25 -15.05
N LEU A 58 -11.83 -0.86 -14.50
CA LEU A 58 -12.11 -0.51 -13.10
C LEU A 58 -12.27 1.00 -12.89
N LEU A 59 -13.36 1.34 -12.21
CA LEU A 59 -13.82 2.68 -11.83
C LEU A 59 -12.65 3.57 -11.39
N SER A 60 -12.71 4.85 -11.74
CA SER A 60 -11.67 5.80 -11.32
C SER A 60 -11.55 5.77 -9.79
N PHE A 61 -10.33 5.96 -9.28
CA PHE A 61 -10.05 6.04 -7.84
C PHE A 61 -11.04 6.96 -7.10
N GLU A 62 -11.42 8.07 -7.75
CA GLU A 62 -12.39 9.04 -7.23
C GLU A 62 -13.82 8.49 -7.17
N GLU A 63 -14.28 7.75 -8.18
CA GLU A 63 -15.63 7.13 -8.19
C GLU A 63 -15.76 6.07 -7.09
N VAL A 64 -14.77 5.18 -6.93
CA VAL A 64 -14.78 4.15 -5.89
C VAL A 64 -14.83 4.78 -4.50
N MET A 65 -14.06 5.84 -4.28
CA MET A 65 -14.01 6.53 -3.00
C MET A 65 -15.28 7.32 -2.71
N ARG A 66 -15.90 7.95 -3.71
CA ARG A 66 -17.15 8.72 -3.55
C ARG A 66 -18.29 7.85 -3.03
N ASP A 67 -18.43 6.64 -3.56
CA ASP A 67 -19.50 5.72 -3.16
C ASP A 67 -19.28 5.13 -1.76
N HIS A 68 -18.02 5.04 -1.32
CA HIS A 68 -17.65 4.47 -0.01
C HIS A 68 -17.36 5.54 1.05
N GLU A 69 -17.39 6.83 0.70
CA GLU A 69 -17.03 7.93 1.61
C GLU A 69 -17.91 7.94 2.87
N GLY A 70 -19.21 7.65 2.74
CA GLY A 70 -20.13 7.54 3.88
C GLY A 70 -19.71 6.45 4.86
N GLU A 71 -19.39 5.26 4.36
CA GLU A 71 -18.88 4.14 5.16
C GLU A 71 -17.57 4.51 5.88
N LEU A 72 -16.64 5.15 5.17
CA LEU A 72 -15.36 5.59 5.74
C LEU A 72 -15.54 6.64 6.83
N ARG A 73 -16.47 7.59 6.63
CA ARG A 73 -16.81 8.61 7.64
C ARG A 73 -17.38 7.96 8.90
N ASP A 74 -18.29 6.99 8.77
CA ASP A 74 -18.86 6.27 9.91
C ASP A 74 -17.80 5.44 10.66
N MET A 75 -16.88 4.79 9.94
CA MET A 75 -15.73 4.12 10.55
C MET A 75 -14.87 5.09 11.37
N LEU A 76 -14.59 6.28 10.82
CA LEU A 76 -13.77 7.30 11.47
C LEU A 76 -14.44 7.87 12.74
N ARG A 77 -15.75 8.12 12.72
CA ARG A 77 -16.50 8.53 13.93
C ARG A 77 -16.40 7.50 15.04
N ASN A 78 -16.33 6.21 14.68
CA ASN A 78 -16.16 5.10 15.61
C ASN A 78 -14.68 4.80 15.97
N LYS A 79 -13.74 5.72 15.70
CA LYS A 79 -12.29 5.57 15.92
C LYS A 79 -11.67 4.39 15.14
N GLY A 80 -12.31 3.96 14.06
CA GLY A 80 -11.92 2.85 13.19
C GLY A 80 -10.87 3.21 12.13
N LYS A 81 -9.93 4.13 12.39
CA LYS A 81 -8.99 4.66 11.38
C LYS A 81 -8.19 3.58 10.65
N ILE A 82 -7.69 2.57 11.36
CA ILE A 82 -6.95 1.46 10.74
C ILE A 82 -7.85 0.64 9.82
N GLN A 83 -9.13 0.43 10.20
CA GLN A 83 -10.09 -0.30 9.38
C GLN A 83 -10.42 0.48 8.11
N ALA A 84 -10.62 1.80 8.23
CA ALA A 84 -10.84 2.68 7.09
C ALA A 84 -9.67 2.64 6.09
N ILE A 85 -8.42 2.72 6.59
CA ILE A 85 -7.22 2.59 5.74
C ILE A 85 -7.19 1.23 5.04
N LYS A 86 -7.44 0.14 5.76
CA LYS A 86 -7.51 -1.21 5.16
C LYS A 86 -8.60 -1.29 4.09
N ARG A 87 -9.76 -0.68 4.33
CA ARG A 87 -10.89 -0.66 3.41
C ARG A 87 -10.53 0.06 2.11
N VAL A 88 -9.91 1.24 2.20
CA VAL A 88 -9.40 1.98 1.04
C VAL A 88 -8.43 1.09 0.25
N ARG A 89 -7.43 0.50 0.91
CA ARG A 89 -6.47 -0.39 0.23
C ARG A 89 -7.13 -1.58 -0.46
N GLN A 90 -8.18 -2.15 0.13
CA GLN A 90 -8.92 -3.27 -0.47
C GLN A 90 -9.75 -2.85 -1.69
N LEU A 91 -10.30 -1.62 -1.67
CA LEU A 91 -11.14 -1.10 -2.73
C LEU A 91 -10.34 -0.59 -3.93
N THR A 92 -9.19 0.06 -3.67
CA THR A 92 -8.41 0.75 -4.72
C THR A 92 -7.05 0.14 -4.99
N GLY A 93 -6.60 -0.82 -4.18
CA GLY A 93 -5.26 -1.39 -4.31
C GLY A 93 -4.12 -0.40 -3.99
N THR A 94 -4.43 0.76 -3.39
CA THR A 94 -3.43 1.78 -3.10
C THR A 94 -2.50 1.38 -1.95
N GLY A 95 -1.32 2.01 -1.91
CA GLY A 95 -0.32 1.78 -0.86
C GLY A 95 -0.79 2.29 0.50
N LEU A 96 -0.09 1.85 1.55
CA LEU A 96 -0.41 2.28 2.92
C LEU A 96 -0.36 3.80 3.09
N LYS A 97 0.57 4.47 2.41
CA LYS A 97 0.73 5.91 2.46
C LYS A 97 -0.45 6.62 1.82
N GLU A 98 -0.82 6.32 0.57
CA GLU A 98 -1.95 7.00 -0.08
C GLU A 98 -3.26 6.75 0.66
N ALA A 99 -3.50 5.51 1.10
CA ALA A 99 -4.69 5.19 1.88
C ALA A 99 -4.74 5.96 3.21
N LYS A 100 -3.60 6.09 3.89
CA LYS A 100 -3.50 6.86 5.13
C LYS A 100 -3.73 8.35 4.87
N ASP A 101 -3.07 8.93 3.87
CA ASP A 101 -3.19 10.34 3.53
C ASP A 101 -4.64 10.70 3.16
N PHE A 102 -5.32 9.84 2.40
CA PHE A 102 -6.73 10.00 2.05
C PHE A 102 -7.64 9.97 3.29
N ILE A 103 -7.47 8.98 4.16
CA ILE A 103 -8.23 8.86 5.41
C ILE A 103 -7.96 10.01 6.36
N GLU A 104 -6.73 10.51 6.43
CA GLU A 104 -6.38 11.69 7.25
C GLU A 104 -7.06 12.96 6.74
N ASN A 105 -7.25 13.11 5.43
CA ASN A 105 -8.01 14.24 4.88
C ASN A 105 -9.50 14.14 5.22
N ILE A 106 -10.11 12.96 5.05
CA ILE A 106 -11.51 12.75 5.47
C ILE A 106 -11.68 13.00 6.97
N GLU A 107 -10.76 12.48 7.80
CA GLU A 107 -10.81 12.66 9.25
C GLU A 107 -10.74 14.14 9.65
N LYS A 108 -9.88 14.93 8.99
CA LYS A 108 -9.81 16.38 9.19
C LYS A 108 -11.12 17.06 8.80
N ASP A 109 -11.72 16.69 7.67
CA ASP A 109 -12.99 17.27 7.20
C ASP A 109 -14.17 16.94 8.13
N ILE A 110 -14.13 15.82 8.87
CA ILE A 110 -15.14 15.49 9.89
C ILE A 110 -14.97 16.33 11.17
N LEU A 111 -13.74 16.78 11.46
CA LEU A 111 -13.38 17.50 12.69
C LEU A 111 -13.45 19.03 12.56
N LEU A 112 -13.66 19.54 11.35
CA LEU A 112 -13.89 20.96 11.03
C LEU A 112 -15.39 21.29 11.06
#